data_AF-A0AAV5RL71-F1
#
_entry.id   AF-A0AAV5RL71-F1
#
_cell.length_a   1.000
_cell.length_b   1.000
_cell.length_c   1.000
_cell.angle_alpha   90.00
_cell.angle_beta   90.00
_cell.angle_gamma   90.00
#
_symmetry.space_group_name_H-M   'P 1'
#
loop_
_entity.id
_entity.type
_entity.pdbx_description
1 polymer ?
#
loop_
_entity_poly.entity_id
_entity_poly.type
_entity_poly.pdbx_seq_one_letter_code
_entity_poly.pdbx_strand_id
1 'polypeptide(L)'
;MQIIRRARIIRKFSTSSSRFNENDILRNVLGHVLSTKTHDSGIVPLFTTKRDTINLNLNISKNKDAYVMKSLKNFEPIQKEFIEQRNAAKKLASDIENHILNLKTNTQITQYYCDTILPAYNNSSLLETAISSVDSPIVNSTTAPLLLETCMRVLRTEFFDPMGAIFLFQQSKDHSLEFFGYACTAWAYNEMLKIRWNSYRSLPEVCSLVSEMTANAVKPSLETAELLDVIYSEASNSTSNVPIRRSDLINLESFKKRYISQYVYTL
;
A
#
# COMPACT_ATOMS: atom_id res chain seq x y z
N MET A 1 37.42 -30.73 -0.74
CA MET A 1 36.04 -30.33 -0.41
C MET A 1 36.04 -29.54 0.89
N GLN A 2 36.03 -28.21 0.82
CA GLN A 2 35.97 -27.32 1.99
C GLN A 2 34.53 -26.81 2.17
N ILE A 3 33.93 -27.09 3.32
CA ILE A 3 32.65 -26.55 3.76
C ILE A 3 32.94 -25.36 4.67
N ILE A 4 32.61 -24.15 4.22
CA ILE A 4 32.76 -22.90 4.98
C ILE A 4 31.55 -22.72 5.91
N ARG A 5 31.85 -22.55 7.20
CA ARG A 5 30.93 -22.33 8.32
C ARG A 5 30.26 -20.95 8.23
N ARG A 6 28.92 -20.89 8.34
CA ARG A 6 28.17 -19.66 8.59
C ARG A 6 28.11 -19.37 10.10
N ALA A 7 28.55 -18.18 10.49
CA ALA A 7 28.49 -17.69 11.86
C ALA A 7 27.07 -17.22 12.22
N ARG A 8 26.60 -17.61 13.41
CA ARG A 8 25.30 -17.27 14.00
C ARG A 8 25.57 -16.27 15.13
N ILE A 9 25.16 -15.01 14.98
CA ILE A 9 25.25 -14.01 16.06
C ILE A 9 23.94 -14.07 16.85
N ILE A 10 24.00 -14.65 18.05
CA ILE A 10 22.94 -14.60 19.06
C ILE A 10 23.27 -13.42 19.98
N ARG A 11 22.45 -12.37 19.98
CA ARG A 11 22.49 -11.35 21.04
C ARG A 11 21.50 -11.72 22.14
N LYS A 12 22.03 -11.93 23.34
CA LYS A 12 21.29 -12.12 24.60
C LYS A 12 20.62 -10.79 24.97
N PHE A 13 19.32 -10.79 25.22
CA PHE A 13 18.65 -9.75 26.01
C PHE A 13 18.42 -10.29 27.41
N SER A 14 19.01 -9.61 28.39
CA SER A 14 18.84 -9.84 29.82
C SER A 14 17.48 -9.31 30.28
N THR A 15 16.75 -10.15 30.99
CA THR A 15 15.49 -9.84 31.68
C THR A 15 15.77 -9.06 32.96
N SER A 16 15.04 -7.97 33.18
CA SER A 16 14.80 -7.44 34.53
C SER A 16 13.33 -7.10 34.66
N SER A 17 12.72 -7.80 35.61
CA SER A 17 11.31 -7.77 35.96
C SER A 17 11.10 -6.65 36.98
N SER A 18 10.22 -5.69 36.66
CA SER A 18 9.52 -4.91 37.68
C SER A 18 8.04 -4.92 37.36
N ARG A 19 7.26 -5.52 38.25
CA ARG A 19 5.80 -5.58 38.23
C ARG A 19 5.23 -4.16 38.11
N PHE A 20 4.55 -3.88 37.00
CA PHE A 20 3.71 -2.69 36.83
C PHE A 20 2.26 -3.15 36.56
N ASN A 21 1.33 -2.55 37.29
CA ASN A 21 -0.06 -2.93 37.43
C ASN A 21 -0.87 -2.51 36.17
N GLU A 22 -1.39 -3.47 35.40
CA GLU A 22 -2.09 -3.24 34.11
C GLU A 22 -3.40 -2.45 34.22
N ASN A 23 -3.94 -2.26 35.43
CA ASN A 23 -5.24 -1.61 35.61
C ASN A 23 -5.19 -0.07 35.68
N ASP A 24 -4.00 0.53 35.82
CA ASP A 24 -3.85 2.00 35.89
C ASP A 24 -3.65 2.67 34.51
N ILE A 25 -3.37 1.89 33.46
CA ILE A 25 -3.18 2.40 32.09
C ILE A 25 -4.52 2.60 31.37
N LEU A 26 -5.51 1.73 31.61
CA LEU A 26 -6.78 1.77 30.90
C LEU A 26 -7.67 2.97 31.27
N ARG A 27 -7.48 3.60 32.44
CA ARG A 27 -8.22 4.83 32.82
C ARG A 27 -7.59 6.12 32.28
N ASN A 28 -6.28 6.14 32.02
CA ASN A 28 -5.62 7.34 31.50
C ASN A 28 -5.61 7.41 29.95
N VAL A 29 -5.76 6.28 29.26
CA VAL A 29 -5.83 6.24 27.78
C VAL A 29 -7.19 6.71 27.23
N LEU A 30 -8.28 6.51 27.97
CA LEU A 30 -9.63 6.94 27.57
C LEU A 30 -9.96 8.42 27.91
N GLY A 31 -9.16 9.08 28.74
CA GLY A 31 -9.36 10.49 29.14
C GLY A 31 -8.58 11.53 28.32
N HIS A 32 -7.63 11.10 27.48
CA HIS A 32 -6.72 12.00 26.76
C HIS A 32 -6.96 12.12 25.24
N VAL A 33 -7.99 11.46 24.70
CA VAL A 33 -8.34 11.53 23.26
C VAL A 33 -8.96 12.89 22.86
N LEU A 34 -9.15 13.82 23.80
CA LEU A 34 -9.61 15.19 23.52
C LEU A 34 -8.65 16.26 24.06
N SER A 35 -7.33 16.13 23.86
CA SER A 35 -6.42 17.29 23.83
C SER A 35 -5.00 16.84 23.48
N THR A 36 -4.48 17.19 22.31
CA THR A 36 -3.41 18.19 22.14
C THR A 36 -2.90 18.18 20.69
N LYS A 37 -3.03 19.34 20.04
CA LYS A 37 -2.09 19.99 19.12
C LYS A 37 -0.95 19.10 18.57
N THR A 38 -1.11 18.65 17.34
CA THR A 38 0.02 18.37 16.44
C THR A 38 0.04 19.42 15.33
N HIS A 39 1.24 19.81 14.94
CA HIS A 39 1.52 20.87 13.97
C HIS A 39 0.76 20.63 12.66
N ASP A 40 -0.13 21.57 12.38
CA ASP A 40 -0.89 21.69 11.16
C ASP A 40 0.05 22.00 9.98
N SER A 41 0.33 20.99 9.17
CA SER A 41 0.55 21.18 7.74
C SER A 41 -0.59 20.49 7.00
N GLY A 42 -1.82 20.91 7.30
CA GLY A 42 -3.04 20.52 6.61
C GLY A 42 -2.97 20.92 5.14
N ILE A 43 -2.34 20.07 4.34
CA ILE A 43 -2.57 20.05 2.90
C ILE A 43 -3.94 19.37 2.72
N VAL A 44 -4.98 20.20 2.76
CA VAL A 44 -6.33 19.80 2.37
C VAL A 44 -6.25 19.25 0.93
N PRO A 45 -6.88 18.11 0.61
CA PRO A 45 -6.91 17.61 -0.76
C PRO A 45 -7.41 18.73 -1.69
N LEU A 46 -6.65 19.02 -2.76
CA LEU A 46 -6.75 20.31 -3.45
C LEU A 46 -8.06 20.49 -4.24
N PHE A 47 -8.93 19.48 -4.34
CA PHE A 47 -10.20 19.57 -5.05
C PHE A 47 -11.27 18.64 -4.44
N THR A 48 -12.29 19.20 -3.77
CA THR A 48 -13.53 18.50 -3.37
C THR A 48 -14.70 18.74 -4.33
N THR A 49 -14.48 19.40 -5.46
CA THR A 49 -15.54 19.64 -6.45
C THR A 49 -15.36 18.76 -7.68
N LYS A 50 -16.24 17.75 -7.80
CA LYS A 50 -16.82 17.01 -8.95
C LYS A 50 -16.28 17.18 -10.39
N ARG A 51 -15.05 17.64 -10.63
CA ARG A 51 -14.45 17.78 -11.95
C ARG A 51 -13.10 17.08 -11.99
N ASP A 52 -13.04 16.14 -12.92
CA ASP A 52 -11.85 15.50 -13.45
C ASP A 52 -11.06 14.68 -12.42
N THR A 53 -11.71 13.66 -11.85
CA THR A 53 -10.96 12.41 -11.68
C THR A 53 -10.45 12.02 -13.06
N ILE A 54 -9.18 12.31 -13.30
CA ILE A 54 -8.41 11.59 -14.30
C ILE A 54 -8.43 10.14 -13.82
N ASN A 55 -9.46 9.41 -14.26
CA ASN A 55 -9.32 7.99 -14.46
C ASN A 55 -8.10 7.89 -15.37
N LEU A 56 -6.97 7.46 -14.81
CA LEU A 56 -5.92 6.84 -15.59
C LEU A 56 -6.54 5.56 -16.16
N ASN A 57 -7.44 5.72 -17.14
CA ASN A 57 -7.42 4.85 -18.29
C ASN A 57 -5.98 4.98 -18.74
N LEU A 58 -5.18 3.95 -18.47
CA LEU A 58 -3.86 3.74 -19.03
C LEU A 58 -4.06 3.64 -20.56
N ASN A 59 -4.37 4.77 -21.19
CA ASN A 59 -4.32 4.95 -22.62
C ASN A 59 -2.83 5.06 -22.90
N ILE A 60 -2.24 3.88 -23.01
CA ILE A 60 -0.86 3.63 -23.39
C ILE A 60 -0.53 4.61 -24.50
N SER A 61 0.27 5.62 -24.17
CA SER A 61 0.87 6.49 -25.16
C SER A 61 1.54 5.59 -26.19
N LYS A 62 1.11 5.71 -27.45
CA LYS A 62 1.63 4.91 -28.58
C LYS A 62 3.11 5.20 -28.88
N ASN A 63 3.75 6.09 -28.12
CA ASN A 63 5.16 6.41 -28.22
C ASN A 63 5.91 5.80 -27.04
N LYS A 64 6.09 4.48 -27.08
CA LYS A 64 6.94 3.78 -26.10
C LYS A 64 8.39 3.92 -26.55
N ASP A 65 9.16 4.73 -25.82
CA ASP A 65 10.62 4.81 -26.02
C ASP A 65 11.25 3.42 -25.95
N ALA A 66 12.29 3.19 -26.74
CA ALA A 66 12.99 1.90 -26.82
C ALA A 66 13.49 1.39 -25.44
N TYR A 67 13.76 2.32 -24.51
CA TYR A 67 14.12 2.01 -23.13
C TYR A 67 12.95 1.43 -22.32
N VAL A 68 11.75 1.99 -22.47
CA VAL A 68 10.53 1.48 -21.82
C VAL A 68 10.20 0.10 -22.40
N MET A 69 10.24 -0.07 -23.72
CA MET A 69 9.98 -1.37 -24.35
C MET A 69 10.96 -2.47 -23.95
N LYS A 70 12.24 -2.13 -23.74
CA LYS A 70 13.24 -3.08 -23.22
C LYS A 70 12.99 -3.43 -21.75
N SER A 71 12.57 -2.45 -20.95
CA SER A 71 12.23 -2.66 -19.54
C SER A 71 10.98 -3.51 -19.39
N LEU A 72 9.94 -3.28 -20.20
CA LEU A 72 8.68 -4.04 -20.22
C LEU A 72 8.89 -5.54 -20.45
N LYS A 73 9.77 -5.94 -21.38
CA LYS A 73 10.05 -7.36 -21.66
C LYS A 73 10.63 -8.10 -20.44
N ASN A 74 11.38 -7.41 -19.60
CA ASN A 74 11.97 -8.00 -18.39
C ASN A 74 10.96 -8.07 -17.23
N PHE A 75 9.83 -7.38 -17.33
CA PHE A 75 8.73 -7.50 -16.37
C PHE A 75 7.80 -8.68 -16.66
N GLU A 76 7.83 -9.29 -17.84
CA GLU A 76 6.91 -10.39 -18.22
C GLU A 76 6.85 -11.52 -17.16
N PRO A 77 7.97 -12.08 -16.66
CA PRO A 77 7.91 -13.14 -15.65
C PRO A 77 7.32 -12.66 -14.32
N ILE A 78 7.68 -11.44 -13.92
CA ILE A 78 7.18 -10.80 -12.69
C ILE A 78 5.69 -10.53 -12.83
N GLN A 79 5.25 -9.98 -13.95
CA GLN A 79 3.86 -9.67 -14.24
C GLN A 79 3.00 -10.94 -14.23
N LYS A 80 3.51 -12.03 -14.81
CA LYS A 80 2.82 -13.32 -14.77
C LYS A 80 2.62 -13.81 -13.32
N GLU A 81 3.67 -13.76 -12.50
CA GLU A 81 3.59 -14.11 -11.07
C GLU A 81 2.55 -13.25 -10.33
N PHE A 82 2.57 -11.94 -10.55
CA PHE A 82 1.60 -11.01 -9.95
C PHE A 82 0.14 -11.31 -10.38
N ILE A 83 -0.07 -11.63 -11.65
CA ILE A 83 -1.40 -12.01 -12.17
C ILE A 83 -1.87 -13.32 -11.55
N GLU A 84 -1.00 -14.32 -11.46
CA GLU A 84 -1.32 -15.61 -10.83
C GLU A 84 -1.68 -15.45 -9.35
N GLN A 85 -0.90 -14.68 -8.60
CA GLN A 85 -1.19 -14.34 -7.19
C GLN A 85 -2.53 -13.63 -7.05
N ARG A 86 -2.82 -12.65 -7.92
CA ARG A 86 -4.10 -11.92 -7.90
C ARG A 86 -5.27 -12.81 -8.22
N ASN A 87 -5.15 -13.71 -9.20
CA ASN A 87 -6.20 -14.65 -9.56
C ASN A 87 -6.45 -15.66 -8.43
N ALA A 88 -5.40 -16.14 -7.76
CA ALA A 88 -5.53 -17.02 -6.60
C ALA A 88 -6.26 -16.31 -5.44
N ALA A 89 -5.87 -15.06 -5.13
CA ALA A 89 -6.54 -14.24 -4.12
C ALA A 89 -8.01 -14.02 -4.45
N LYS A 90 -8.33 -13.68 -5.70
CA LYS A 90 -9.72 -13.48 -6.15
C LYS A 90 -10.56 -14.74 -6.04
N LYS A 91 -9.99 -15.90 -6.35
CA LYS A 91 -10.69 -17.18 -6.20
C LYS A 91 -11.05 -17.47 -4.73
N LEU A 92 -10.19 -17.07 -3.79
CA LEU A 92 -10.40 -17.31 -2.36
C LEU A 92 -11.28 -16.25 -1.67
N ALA A 93 -11.31 -15.04 -2.22
CA ALA A 93 -11.96 -13.88 -1.59
C ALA A 93 -13.07 -13.25 -2.45
N SER A 94 -13.56 -13.93 -3.50
CA SER A 94 -14.55 -13.37 -4.43
C SER A 94 -15.80 -12.85 -3.72
N ASP A 95 -16.31 -13.60 -2.75
CA ASP A 95 -17.55 -13.26 -2.06
C ASP A 95 -17.37 -12.03 -1.16
N ILE A 96 -16.19 -11.90 -0.56
CA ILE A 96 -15.80 -10.76 0.27
C ILE A 96 -15.53 -9.54 -0.61
N GLU A 97 -14.83 -9.70 -1.73
CA GLU A 97 -14.61 -8.62 -2.72
C GLU A 97 -15.96 -8.10 -3.23
N ASN A 98 -16.87 -8.99 -3.61
CA ASN A 98 -18.23 -8.64 -4.01
C ASN A 98 -19.01 -7.95 -2.88
N HIS A 99 -18.86 -8.38 -1.63
CA HIS A 99 -19.47 -7.70 -0.51
C HIS A 99 -18.95 -6.26 -0.35
N ILE A 100 -17.63 -6.07 -0.36
CA ILE A 100 -17.00 -4.74 -0.26
C ILE A 100 -17.50 -3.81 -1.38
N LEU A 101 -17.60 -4.32 -2.61
CA LEU A 101 -18.09 -3.55 -3.76
C LEU A 101 -19.57 -3.14 -3.64
N ASN A 102 -20.36 -3.83 -2.81
CA ASN A 102 -21.78 -3.54 -2.59
C ASN A 102 -22.06 -2.72 -1.32
N LEU A 103 -21.04 -2.38 -0.53
CA LEU A 103 -21.17 -1.47 0.61
C LEU A 103 -21.56 -0.07 0.11
N LYS A 104 -22.48 0.58 0.82
CA LYS A 104 -23.16 1.79 0.34
C LYS A 104 -22.51 3.09 0.77
N THR A 105 -21.59 3.03 1.74
CA THR A 105 -20.95 4.21 2.32
C THR A 105 -19.47 3.94 2.57
N ASN A 106 -18.65 4.99 2.54
CA ASN A 106 -17.25 4.93 2.95
C ASN A 106 -17.08 4.42 4.38
N THR A 107 -17.95 4.88 5.31
CA THR A 107 -17.92 4.47 6.72
C THR A 107 -18.11 2.97 6.87
N GLN A 108 -19.02 2.36 6.10
CA GLN A 108 -19.21 0.90 6.11
C GLN A 108 -17.96 0.16 5.64
N ILE A 109 -17.25 0.67 4.63
CA ILE A 109 -16.00 0.04 4.16
C ILE A 109 -14.94 0.12 5.25
N THR A 110 -14.78 1.29 5.86
CA THR A 110 -13.80 1.48 6.93
C THR A 110 -14.11 0.60 8.13
N GLN A 111 -15.37 0.55 8.56
CA GLN A 111 -15.83 -0.32 9.65
C GLN A 111 -15.63 -1.79 9.33
N TYR A 112 -16.08 -2.25 8.15
CA TYR A 112 -15.91 -3.65 7.75
C TYR A 112 -14.43 -4.06 7.72
N TYR A 113 -13.55 -3.19 7.23
CA TYR A 113 -12.11 -3.46 7.25
C TYR A 113 -11.56 -3.56 8.68
N CYS A 114 -11.88 -2.59 9.54
CA CYS A 114 -11.35 -2.53 10.90
C CYS A 114 -11.94 -3.57 11.85
N ASP A 115 -13.23 -3.87 11.71
CA ASP A 115 -13.99 -4.70 12.66
C ASP A 115 -14.07 -6.16 12.20
N THR A 116 -13.90 -6.43 10.90
CA THR A 116 -14.01 -7.79 10.34
C THR A 116 -12.70 -8.27 9.73
N ILE A 117 -12.10 -7.52 8.79
CA ILE A 117 -10.91 -8.00 8.05
C ILE A 117 -9.67 -8.03 8.95
N LEU A 118 -9.36 -6.94 9.66
CA LEU A 118 -8.17 -6.89 10.53
C LEU A 118 -8.21 -7.96 11.64
N PRO A 119 -9.32 -8.13 12.40
CA PRO A 119 -9.36 -9.12 13.46
C PRO A 119 -9.33 -10.56 12.94
N ALA A 120 -9.85 -10.81 11.73
CA ALA A 120 -9.84 -12.14 11.13
C ALA A 120 -8.43 -12.68 10.85
N TYR A 121 -7.44 -11.80 10.65
CA TYR A 121 -6.03 -12.20 10.53
C TYR A 121 -5.54 -12.96 11.76
N ASN A 122 -5.85 -12.48 12.98
CA ASN A 122 -5.41 -13.12 14.22
C ASN A 122 -5.99 -14.54 14.39
N ASN A 123 -7.13 -14.81 13.75
CA ASN A 123 -7.80 -16.11 13.80
C ASN A 123 -7.41 -17.04 12.65
N SER A 124 -6.62 -16.57 11.68
CA SER A 124 -6.34 -17.29 10.44
C SER A 124 -5.45 -18.53 10.62
N SER A 125 -4.63 -18.59 11.68
CA SER A 125 -3.83 -19.77 12.01
C SER A 125 -4.65 -20.98 12.47
N LEU A 126 -5.93 -20.77 12.85
CA LEU A 126 -6.83 -21.82 13.34
C LEU A 126 -7.79 -22.35 12.26
N LEU A 127 -7.81 -21.76 11.07
CA LEU A 127 -8.90 -21.86 10.11
C LEU A 127 -8.48 -22.26 8.69
N GLU A 128 -7.32 -22.92 8.50
CA GLU A 128 -6.87 -23.40 7.17
C GLU A 128 -7.88 -24.31 6.43
N THR A 129 -8.88 -24.84 7.15
CA THR A 129 -9.99 -25.66 6.62
C THR A 129 -11.36 -24.98 6.64
N ALA A 130 -11.46 -23.74 7.13
CA ALA A 130 -12.73 -23.04 7.23
C ALA A 130 -13.20 -22.53 5.87
N ILE A 131 -14.53 -22.46 5.70
CA ILE A 131 -15.15 -21.84 4.53
C ILE A 131 -15.07 -20.33 4.71
N SER A 132 -14.44 -19.64 3.77
CA SER A 132 -14.38 -18.17 3.74
C SER A 132 -15.80 -17.61 3.63
N SER A 133 -16.19 -16.72 4.54
CA SER A 133 -17.49 -16.04 4.51
C SER A 133 -17.33 -14.54 4.69
N VAL A 134 -18.41 -13.79 4.44
CA VAL A 134 -18.42 -12.32 4.60
C VAL A 134 -18.17 -11.93 6.07
N ASP A 135 -18.72 -12.65 7.03
CA ASP A 135 -18.57 -12.33 8.45
C ASP A 135 -17.27 -12.87 9.06
N SER A 136 -16.68 -13.89 8.43
CA SER A 136 -15.44 -14.55 8.86
C SER A 136 -14.51 -14.76 7.66
N PRO A 137 -13.92 -13.69 7.12
CA PRO A 137 -13.07 -13.79 5.94
C PRO A 137 -11.76 -14.52 6.27
N ILE A 138 -11.26 -15.32 5.33
CA ILE A 138 -9.89 -15.86 5.44
C ILE A 138 -8.90 -14.75 5.09
N VAL A 139 -8.04 -14.37 6.02
CA VAL A 139 -7.09 -13.27 5.86
C VAL A 139 -5.66 -13.77 6.04
N ASN A 140 -4.99 -14.05 4.92
CA ASN A 140 -3.62 -14.56 4.90
C ASN A 140 -2.76 -13.83 3.87
N SER A 141 -1.52 -14.27 3.66
CA SER A 141 -0.58 -13.70 2.69
C SER A 141 -1.10 -13.65 1.25
N THR A 142 -2.11 -14.46 0.90
CA THR A 142 -2.74 -14.48 -0.42
C THR A 142 -3.89 -13.48 -0.50
N THR A 143 -4.79 -13.47 0.49
CA THR A 143 -6.04 -12.67 0.43
C THR A 143 -5.89 -11.25 0.99
N ALA A 144 -5.10 -11.06 2.05
CA ALA A 144 -4.93 -9.76 2.71
C ALA A 144 -4.55 -8.62 1.76
N PRO A 145 -3.58 -8.77 0.83
CA PRO A 145 -3.24 -7.68 -0.07
C PRO A 145 -4.36 -7.33 -1.06
N LEU A 146 -5.16 -8.30 -1.51
CA LEU A 146 -6.33 -8.04 -2.38
C LEU A 146 -7.41 -7.28 -1.61
N LEU A 147 -7.70 -7.70 -0.39
CA LEU A 147 -8.76 -7.10 0.43
C LEU A 147 -8.44 -5.64 0.79
N LEU A 148 -7.19 -5.37 1.22
CA LEU A 148 -6.74 -4.01 1.50
C LEU A 148 -6.81 -3.13 0.24
N GLU A 149 -6.24 -3.58 -0.88
CA GLU A 149 -6.29 -2.82 -2.14
C GLU A 149 -7.73 -2.55 -2.59
N THR A 150 -8.62 -3.54 -2.48
CA THR A 150 -10.04 -3.38 -2.85
C THR A 150 -10.70 -2.30 -2.00
N CYS A 151 -10.58 -2.34 -0.67
CA CYS A 151 -11.16 -1.32 0.20
C CYS A 151 -10.61 0.07 -0.12
N MET A 152 -9.29 0.20 -0.26
CA MET A 152 -8.64 1.48 -0.60
C MET A 152 -9.09 2.02 -1.95
N ARG A 153 -9.17 1.15 -2.97
CA ARG A 153 -9.61 1.51 -4.31
C ARG A 153 -11.04 1.99 -4.31
N VAL A 154 -11.97 1.27 -3.67
CA VAL A 154 -13.39 1.65 -3.60
C VAL A 154 -13.56 2.98 -2.86
N LEU A 155 -12.85 3.18 -1.75
CA LEU A 155 -12.82 4.46 -1.05
C LEU A 155 -12.35 5.59 -1.97
N ARG A 156 -11.28 5.37 -2.74
CA ARG A 156 -10.74 6.38 -3.67
C ARG A 156 -11.66 6.65 -4.87
N THR A 157 -12.19 5.62 -5.53
CA THR A 157 -12.88 5.76 -6.83
C THR A 157 -14.37 5.98 -6.70
N GLU A 158 -15.04 5.25 -5.80
CA GLU A 158 -16.51 5.28 -5.68
C GLU A 158 -16.95 6.33 -4.66
N PHE A 159 -16.21 6.47 -3.55
CA PHE A 159 -16.56 7.38 -2.47
C PHE A 159 -15.76 8.69 -2.46
N PHE A 160 -14.73 8.81 -3.31
CA PHE A 160 -13.83 9.98 -3.35
C PHE A 160 -13.25 10.33 -1.97
N ASP A 161 -12.96 9.30 -1.17
CA ASP A 161 -12.46 9.40 0.20
C ASP A 161 -10.99 8.94 0.29
N PRO A 162 -10.05 9.78 -0.16
CA PRO A 162 -8.63 9.45 -0.07
C PRO A 162 -8.16 9.36 1.38
N MET A 163 -8.79 10.08 2.31
CA MET A 163 -8.42 10.05 3.73
C MET A 163 -8.80 8.71 4.37
N GLY A 164 -9.99 8.18 4.07
CA GLY A 164 -10.39 6.83 4.47
C GLY A 164 -9.43 5.77 3.95
N ALA A 165 -9.02 5.87 2.69
CA ALA A 165 -8.06 4.93 2.11
C ALA A 165 -6.67 5.02 2.76
N ILE A 166 -6.16 6.23 3.03
CA ILE A 166 -4.91 6.45 3.78
C ILE A 166 -5.02 5.87 5.18
N PHE A 167 -6.16 6.08 5.85
CA PHE A 167 -6.42 5.55 7.18
C PHE A 167 -6.34 4.01 7.19
N LEU A 168 -6.98 3.31 6.25
CA LEU A 168 -6.92 1.84 6.16
C LEU A 168 -5.49 1.32 5.93
N PHE A 169 -4.73 1.99 5.06
CA PHE A 169 -3.32 1.65 4.85
C PHE A 169 -2.51 1.81 6.15
N GLN A 170 -2.73 2.90 6.91
CA GLN A 170 -2.05 3.12 8.18
C GLN A 170 -2.47 2.10 9.25
N GLN A 171 -3.75 1.77 9.36
CA GLN A 171 -4.23 0.71 10.25
C GLN A 171 -3.57 -0.64 9.94
N SER A 172 -3.36 -0.94 8.66
CA SER A 172 -2.67 -2.17 8.23
C SER A 172 -1.20 -2.20 8.65
N LYS A 173 -0.53 -1.05 8.58
CA LYS A 173 0.86 -0.90 9.04
C LYS A 173 0.98 -1.06 10.55
N ASP A 174 0.02 -0.50 11.29
CA ASP A 174 0.05 -0.46 12.75
C ASP A 174 -0.48 -1.75 13.40
N HIS A 175 -1.17 -2.61 12.64
CA HIS A 175 -1.80 -3.83 13.18
C HIS A 175 -0.78 -4.84 13.72
N SER A 176 0.14 -5.31 12.89
CA SER A 176 1.25 -6.18 13.28
C SER A 176 2.32 -6.21 12.18
N LEU A 177 3.57 -6.53 12.54
CA LEU A 177 4.65 -6.62 11.56
C LEU A 177 4.39 -7.69 10.49
N GLU A 178 3.78 -8.80 10.89
CA GLU A 178 3.48 -9.91 9.99
C GLU A 178 2.31 -9.55 9.05
N PHE A 179 1.23 -8.95 9.57
CA PHE A 179 0.14 -8.46 8.75
C PHE A 179 0.61 -7.37 7.77
N PHE A 180 1.47 -6.45 8.23
CA PHE A 180 2.11 -5.47 7.36
C PHE A 180 2.83 -6.14 6.19
N GLY A 181 3.65 -7.16 6.46
CA GLY A 181 4.37 -7.91 5.42
C GLY A 181 3.45 -8.65 4.43
N TYR A 182 2.25 -9.04 4.85
CA TYR A 182 1.27 -9.70 4.00
C TYR A 182 0.39 -8.74 3.20
N ALA A 183 -0.15 -7.71 3.85
CA ALA A 183 -1.14 -6.82 3.26
C ALA A 183 -0.50 -5.68 2.46
N CYS A 184 0.61 -5.10 2.94
CA CYS A 184 1.23 -3.91 2.34
C CYS A 184 2.20 -4.30 1.21
N THR A 185 1.66 -4.93 0.16
CA THR A 185 2.40 -5.28 -1.05
C THR A 185 2.34 -4.17 -2.10
N ALA A 186 2.94 -4.38 -3.27
CA ALA A 186 2.86 -3.44 -4.39
C ALA A 186 1.41 -3.05 -4.76
N TRP A 187 0.41 -3.90 -4.49
CA TRP A 187 -1.00 -3.55 -4.75
C TRP A 187 -1.46 -2.38 -3.88
N ALA A 188 -1.26 -2.47 -2.56
CA ALA A 188 -1.62 -1.41 -1.62
C ALA A 188 -0.79 -0.15 -1.85
N TYR A 189 0.52 -0.30 -2.10
CA TYR A 189 1.40 0.83 -2.41
C TYR A 189 1.03 1.52 -3.73
N ASN A 190 0.66 0.78 -4.78
CA ASN A 190 0.20 1.38 -6.03
C ASN A 190 -1.06 2.22 -5.81
N GLU A 191 -2.00 1.77 -4.98
CA GLU A 191 -3.14 2.61 -4.59
C GLU A 191 -2.71 3.84 -3.77
N MET A 192 -1.78 3.71 -2.82
CA MET A 192 -1.24 4.88 -2.10
C MET A 192 -0.58 5.89 -3.03
N LEU A 193 0.22 5.44 -4.01
CA LEU A 193 0.84 6.31 -5.01
C LEU A 193 -0.21 7.04 -5.84
N LYS A 194 -1.28 6.34 -6.26
CA LYS A 194 -2.43 6.97 -6.95
C LYS A 194 -3.11 8.00 -6.05
N ILE A 195 -3.30 7.72 -4.76
CA ILE A 195 -3.90 8.67 -3.80
C ILE A 195 -3.03 9.93 -3.67
N ARG A 196 -1.74 9.77 -3.37
CA ARG A 196 -0.81 10.91 -3.17
C ARG A 196 -0.68 11.78 -4.41
N TRP A 197 -0.70 11.16 -5.59
CA TRP A 197 -0.61 11.91 -6.82
C TRP A 197 -1.95 12.52 -7.24
N ASN A 198 -3.02 11.73 -7.34
CA ASN A 198 -4.28 12.21 -7.92
C ASN A 198 -5.04 13.17 -6.99
N SER A 199 -4.99 12.95 -5.67
CA SER A 199 -5.74 13.75 -4.70
C SER A 199 -4.93 14.93 -4.15
N TYR A 200 -3.60 14.78 -4.01
CA TYR A 200 -2.75 15.78 -3.35
C TYR A 200 -1.67 16.38 -4.27
N ARG A 201 -1.41 15.78 -5.44
CA ARG A 201 -0.32 16.20 -6.36
C ARG A 201 1.03 16.37 -5.64
N SER A 202 1.29 15.52 -4.65
CA SER A 202 2.45 15.65 -3.76
C SER A 202 3.59 14.75 -4.20
N LEU A 203 4.54 15.30 -4.96
CA LEU A 203 5.75 14.58 -5.35
C LEU A 203 6.64 14.17 -4.15
N PRO A 204 6.83 15.00 -3.11
CA PRO A 204 7.57 14.57 -1.92
C PRO A 204 6.98 13.34 -1.24
N GLU A 205 5.65 13.26 -1.12
CA GLU A 205 4.98 12.10 -0.53
C GLU A 205 5.08 10.86 -1.42
N VAL A 206 5.02 11.03 -2.74
CA VAL A 206 5.31 9.94 -3.70
C VAL A 206 6.74 9.43 -3.51
N CYS A 207 7.74 10.31 -3.45
CA CYS A 207 9.13 9.90 -3.21
C CYS A 207 9.31 9.20 -1.86
N SER A 208 8.61 9.66 -0.82
CA SER A 208 8.61 9.01 0.50
C SER A 208 8.04 7.59 0.43
N LEU A 209 6.91 7.39 -0.28
CA LEU A 209 6.32 6.06 -0.46
C LEU A 209 7.23 5.12 -1.24
N VAL A 210 7.85 5.57 -2.33
CA VAL A 210 8.80 4.74 -3.10
C VAL A 210 10.02 4.37 -2.25
N SER A 211 10.49 5.30 -1.42
CA SER A 211 11.58 5.03 -0.47
C SER A 211 11.18 3.99 0.57
N GLU A 212 9.95 4.08 1.10
CA GLU A 212 9.39 3.09 2.03
C GLU A 212 9.25 1.71 1.38
N MET A 213 8.75 1.63 0.14
CA MET A 213 8.70 0.37 -0.62
C MET A 213 10.09 -0.25 -0.77
N THR A 214 11.09 0.56 -1.09
CA THR A 214 12.48 0.11 -1.23
C THR A 214 13.06 -0.38 0.10
N ALA A 215 12.85 0.37 1.18
CA ALA A 215 13.34 0.02 2.51
C ALA A 215 12.73 -1.29 3.04
N ASN A 216 11.47 -1.57 2.68
CA ASN A 216 10.75 -2.78 3.04
C ASN A 216 10.86 -3.90 2.00
N ALA A 217 11.74 -3.76 0.99
CA ALA A 217 11.95 -4.73 -0.07
C ALA A 217 10.67 -5.18 -0.80
N VAL A 218 9.69 -4.27 -0.91
CA VAL A 218 8.47 -4.51 -1.70
C VAL A 218 8.88 -4.68 -3.15
N LYS A 219 8.48 -5.77 -3.80
CA LYS A 219 8.78 -6.00 -5.21
C LYS A 219 7.89 -5.10 -6.09
N PRO A 220 8.42 -4.23 -6.96
CA PRO A 220 7.61 -3.44 -7.86
C PRO A 220 6.91 -4.32 -8.90
N SER A 221 5.67 -3.96 -9.24
CA SER A 221 4.96 -4.56 -10.38
C SER A 221 5.16 -3.72 -11.64
N LEU A 222 4.72 -4.25 -12.79
CA LEU A 222 4.65 -3.47 -14.02
C LEU A 222 3.81 -2.19 -13.82
N GLU A 223 2.68 -2.31 -13.13
CA GLU A 223 1.82 -1.17 -12.80
C GLU A 223 2.58 -0.12 -11.96
N THR A 224 3.44 -0.54 -11.04
CA THR A 224 4.29 0.39 -10.27
C THR A 224 5.17 1.21 -11.22
N ALA A 225 5.84 0.55 -12.17
CA ALA A 225 6.70 1.22 -13.15
C ALA A 225 5.91 2.20 -14.03
N GLU A 226 4.77 1.77 -14.56
CA GLU A 226 3.90 2.61 -15.40
C GLU A 226 3.36 3.82 -14.63
N LEU A 227 2.96 3.62 -13.37
CA LEU A 227 2.47 4.70 -12.52
C LEU A 227 3.54 5.74 -12.24
N LEU A 228 4.77 5.32 -11.91
CA LEU A 228 5.87 6.26 -11.67
C LEU A 228 6.25 7.02 -12.95
N ASP A 229 6.12 6.41 -14.12
CA ASP A 229 6.36 7.06 -15.42
C ASP A 229 5.32 8.14 -15.72
N VAL A 230 4.06 7.84 -15.47
CA VAL A 230 2.96 8.81 -15.58
C VAL A 230 3.18 9.97 -14.61
N ILE A 231 3.44 9.67 -13.33
CA ILE A 231 3.68 10.70 -12.30
C ILE A 231 4.85 11.59 -12.70
N TYR A 232 5.97 10.99 -13.11
CA TYR A 232 7.15 11.75 -13.54
C TYR A 232 6.83 12.66 -14.73
N SER A 233 6.15 12.14 -15.75
CA SER A 233 5.81 12.88 -16.96
C SER A 233 4.84 14.03 -16.67
N GLU A 234 3.83 13.79 -15.84
CA GLU A 234 2.88 14.82 -15.42
C GLU A 234 3.61 15.87 -14.56
N ALA A 235 4.47 15.47 -13.64
CA ALA A 235 5.23 16.37 -12.78
C ALA A 235 6.25 17.21 -13.56
N SER A 236 6.89 16.65 -14.60
CA SER A 236 7.84 17.38 -15.44
C SER A 236 7.17 18.37 -16.39
N ASN A 237 5.97 18.05 -16.85
CA ASN A 237 5.19 18.87 -17.78
C ASN A 237 4.25 19.85 -17.07
N SER A 238 4.09 19.70 -15.75
CA SER A 238 3.25 20.58 -14.94
C SER A 238 3.80 22.00 -14.93
N THR A 239 3.12 22.88 -15.67
CA THR A 239 3.18 24.34 -15.50
C THR A 239 2.32 24.83 -14.32
N SER A 240 1.70 23.91 -13.59
CA SER A 240 0.74 24.18 -12.54
C SER A 240 1.37 24.85 -11.31
N ASN A 241 0.57 25.68 -10.63
CA ASN A 241 0.92 26.49 -9.44
C ASN A 241 1.42 25.69 -8.21
N VAL A 242 1.65 24.38 -8.32
CA VAL A 242 2.20 23.56 -7.24
C VAL A 242 3.71 23.56 -7.39
N PRO A 243 4.47 24.09 -6.41
CA PRO A 243 5.93 24.18 -6.51
C PRO A 243 6.54 22.77 -6.42
N ILE A 244 6.73 22.14 -7.57
CA ILE A 244 7.50 20.90 -7.71
C ILE A 244 8.98 21.26 -7.63
N ARG A 245 9.69 20.79 -6.59
CA ARG A 245 11.12 21.03 -6.49
C ARG A 245 11.84 20.15 -7.50
N ARG A 246 12.80 20.75 -8.22
CA ARG A 246 13.65 20.02 -9.16
C ARG A 246 14.40 18.84 -8.52
N SER A 247 14.74 18.96 -7.23
CA SER A 247 15.33 17.86 -6.44
C SER A 247 14.43 16.63 -6.39
N ASP A 248 13.12 16.82 -6.26
CA ASP A 248 12.17 15.73 -6.09
C ASP A 248 11.96 14.97 -7.40
N LEU A 249 11.98 15.69 -8.52
CA LEU A 249 12.01 15.09 -9.87
C LEU A 249 13.27 14.25 -10.10
N ILE A 250 14.45 14.79 -9.73
CA ILE A 250 15.72 14.07 -9.85
C ILE A 250 15.71 12.81 -8.96
N ASN A 251 15.16 12.92 -7.74
CA ASN A 251 15.00 11.80 -6.84
C ASN A 251 14.10 10.74 -7.46
N LEU A 252 12.91 11.11 -7.95
CA LEU A 252 11.98 10.17 -8.57
C LEU A 252 12.61 9.49 -9.80
N GLU A 253 13.31 10.23 -10.66
CA GLU A 253 14.00 9.65 -11.82
C GLU A 253 15.12 8.67 -11.40
N SER A 254 15.88 9.04 -10.38
CA SER A 254 16.94 8.20 -9.82
C SER A 254 16.36 6.93 -9.19
N PHE A 255 15.24 7.05 -8.48
CA PHE A 255 14.50 5.92 -7.92
C PHE A 255 13.97 5.03 -9.01
N LYS A 256 13.25 5.56 -10.00
CA LYS A 256 12.78 4.81 -11.16
C LYS A 256 13.92 4.00 -11.76
N LYS A 257 15.06 4.62 -12.06
CA LYS A 257 16.23 3.92 -12.62
C LYS A 257 16.75 2.83 -11.69
N ARG A 258 16.99 3.10 -10.41
CA ARG A 258 17.60 2.14 -9.48
C ARG A 258 16.65 1.01 -9.11
N TYR A 259 15.45 1.37 -8.69
CA TYR A 259 14.43 0.48 -8.18
C TYR A 259 13.92 -0.45 -9.28
N ILE A 260 13.63 0.07 -10.48
CA ILE A 260 13.24 -0.79 -11.60
C ILE A 260 14.41 -1.65 -12.08
N SER A 261 15.62 -1.07 -12.21
CA SER A 261 16.81 -1.80 -12.65
C SER A 261 17.13 -3.00 -11.74
N GLN A 262 17.00 -2.85 -10.42
CA GLN A 262 17.26 -3.95 -9.49
C GLN A 262 16.43 -5.21 -9.78
N TYR A 263 15.20 -5.07 -10.27
CA TYR A 263 14.31 -6.19 -10.60
C TYR A 263 14.31 -6.56 -12.10
N VAL A 264 14.77 -5.66 -12.96
CA VAL A 264 14.91 -5.88 -14.41
C VAL A 264 16.20 -6.61 -14.78
N TYR A 265 17.26 -6.54 -13.95
CA TYR A 265 18.58 -7.11 -14.24
C TYR A 265 19.02 -8.26 -13.31
N THR A 266 18.18 -8.70 -12.37
CA THR A 266 18.44 -9.88 -11.52
C THR A 266 17.83 -11.19 -12.04
N LEU A 267 17.19 -11.16 -13.22
CA LEU A 267 16.69 -12.31 -13.96
C LEU A 267 17.57 -12.59 -15.18
#